data_AF-A0A5B2TD58-F1
#
_entry.id   AF-A0A5B2TD58-F1
#
_cell.length_a   1.000
_cell.length_b   1.000
_cell.length_c   1.000
_cell.angle_alpha   90.00
_cell.angle_beta   90.00
_cell.angle_gamma   90.00
#
_symmetry.space_group_name_H-M   'P 1'
#
loop_
_entity.id
_entity.type
_entity.pdbx_description
1 polymer ?
#
loop_
_entity_poly.entity_id
_entity_poly.type
_entity_poly.pdbx_seq_one_letter_code
_entity_poly.pdbx_strand_id
1 'polypeptide(L)'
;MPRPRFPASSLLVAMLGEQAPADIRRVARRLRSEGAPALWVDNEIAGLARGLTRSEVSRSPAVPDALPPLFWLEAQRDDQPGAGRIVGWVVEKKQQGGLALKGFSIAIRPEAAPEPEGMATIPFGVDAREEDEDTCFARGLITAISLPEMLSQMGEGSPVVLLPADPSEAETGILRGLRLSVATSPDSVPN
;
A
#
# COMPACT_ATOMS: atom_id res chain seq x y z
N MET A 1 23.89 -11.40 -1.08
CA MET A 1 22.62 -10.96 -1.70
C MET A 1 22.33 -9.52 -1.28
N PRO A 2 22.17 -8.58 -2.22
CA PRO A 2 21.79 -7.21 -1.88
C PRO A 2 20.29 -7.17 -1.59
N ARG A 3 19.93 -6.90 -0.32
CA ARG A 3 18.54 -6.68 0.09
C ARG A 3 17.95 -5.51 -0.72
N PRO A 4 16.73 -5.60 -1.28
CA PRO A 4 16.04 -4.43 -1.78
C PRO A 4 15.97 -3.41 -0.64
N ARG A 5 16.52 -2.23 -0.88
CA ARG A 5 16.54 -1.17 0.11
C ARG A 5 15.29 -0.36 -0.11
N PHE A 6 14.45 -0.28 0.92
CA PHE A 6 13.49 0.81 1.04
C PHE A 6 14.22 2.14 0.78
N PRO A 7 13.57 3.14 0.15
CA PRO A 7 14.19 4.44 -0.08
C PRO A 7 14.83 4.96 1.20
N ALA A 8 16.04 5.52 1.14
CA ALA A 8 16.71 6.01 2.36
C ALA A 8 15.90 7.12 3.06
N SER A 9 15.07 7.84 2.30
CA SER A 9 14.13 8.88 2.75
C SER A 9 12.78 8.34 3.23
N SER A 10 12.61 7.02 3.30
CA SER A 10 11.41 6.35 3.75
C SER A 10 11.02 6.69 5.19
N LEU A 11 9.72 6.75 5.46
CA LEU A 11 9.19 6.88 6.81
C LEU A 11 9.54 5.64 7.65
N LEU A 12 9.39 4.43 7.13
CA LEU A 12 9.80 3.20 7.83
C LEU A 12 11.28 3.19 8.21
N VAL A 13 12.16 3.69 7.33
CA VAL A 13 13.58 3.84 7.64
C VAL A 13 13.78 4.86 8.76
N ALA A 14 13.11 6.01 8.71
CA ALA A 14 13.15 7.02 9.77
C ALA A 14 12.64 6.47 11.11
N MET A 15 11.56 5.68 11.12
CA MET A 15 10.99 5.03 12.31
C MET A 15 11.94 4.00 12.94
N LEU A 16 12.88 3.43 12.19
CA LEU A 16 13.91 2.53 12.70
C LEU A 16 15.16 3.28 13.21
N GLY A 17 15.29 4.57 12.87
CA GLY A 17 16.43 5.40 13.23
C GLY A 17 16.47 5.77 14.72
N GLU A 18 17.64 6.18 15.19
CA GLU A 18 17.86 6.56 16.60
C GLU A 18 17.06 7.81 17.01
N GLN A 19 16.75 8.68 16.06
CA GLN A 19 15.98 9.90 16.28
C GLN A 19 14.47 9.65 16.45
N ALA A 20 13.97 8.46 16.09
CA ALA A 20 12.55 8.15 16.25
C ALA A 20 12.19 7.93 17.73
N PRO A 21 11.02 8.44 18.19
CA PRO A 21 10.46 8.12 19.50
C PRO A 21 10.43 6.62 19.81
N ALA A 22 10.60 6.26 21.08
CA ALA A 22 10.80 4.86 21.49
C ALA A 22 9.60 3.95 21.17
N ASP A 23 8.39 4.48 21.26
CA ASP A 23 7.14 3.81 20.91
C ASP A 23 7.01 3.60 19.39
N ILE A 24 7.41 4.58 18.57
CA ILE A 24 7.47 4.46 17.11
C ILE A 24 8.49 3.40 16.69
N ARG A 25 9.69 3.41 17.29
CA ARG A 25 10.70 2.37 17.06
C ARG A 25 10.20 0.98 17.43
N ARG A 26 9.40 0.86 18.50
CA ARG A 26 8.80 -0.42 18.91
C ARG A 26 7.85 -0.96 17.83
N VAL A 27 7.06 -0.09 17.21
CA VAL A 27 6.18 -0.46 16.11
C VAL A 27 6.97 -0.96 14.90
N ALA A 28 7.99 -0.22 14.47
CA ALA A 28 8.83 -0.64 13.33
C ALA A 28 9.60 -1.94 13.61
N ARG A 29 10.05 -2.14 14.86
CA ARG A 29 10.67 -3.41 15.30
C ARG A 29 9.68 -4.57 15.29
N ARG A 30 8.42 -4.34 15.68
CA ARG A 30 7.34 -5.35 15.59
C ARG A 30 7.15 -5.80 14.14
N LEU A 31 7.01 -4.86 13.20
CA LEU A 31 6.89 -5.17 11.77
C LEU A 31 8.05 -6.04 11.28
N ARG A 32 9.28 -5.69 11.68
CA ARG A 32 10.47 -6.47 11.33
C ARG A 32 10.49 -7.86 11.98
N SER A 33 10.11 -7.99 13.25
CA SER A 33 10.11 -9.28 13.95
C SER A 33 9.04 -10.24 13.43
N GLU A 34 7.89 -9.70 13.01
CA GLU A 34 6.79 -10.47 12.43
C GLU A 34 6.97 -10.73 10.94
N GLY A 35 8.06 -10.23 10.32
CA GLY A 35 8.29 -10.38 8.88
C GLY A 35 7.21 -9.72 8.02
N ALA A 36 6.58 -8.65 8.53
CA ALA A 36 5.48 -7.98 7.85
C ALA A 36 5.95 -7.39 6.50
N PRO A 37 5.22 -7.62 5.40
CA PRO A 37 5.48 -6.95 4.13
C PRO A 37 5.46 -5.44 4.30
N ALA A 38 6.29 -4.73 3.54
CA ALA A 38 6.35 -3.28 3.56
C ALA A 38 6.31 -2.76 2.12
N LEU A 39 5.41 -1.82 1.86
CA LEU A 39 5.21 -1.23 0.55
C LEU A 39 5.44 0.29 0.57
N TRP A 40 6.25 0.74 -0.38
CA TRP A 40 6.36 2.16 -0.75
C TRP A 40 5.50 2.37 -1.99
N VAL A 41 4.52 3.28 -1.91
CA VAL A 41 3.65 3.66 -3.01
C VAL A 41 4.20 4.93 -3.65
N ASP A 42 4.52 4.84 -4.93
CA ASP A 42 4.91 5.98 -5.75
C ASP A 42 3.70 6.84 -6.16
N ASN A 43 3.99 7.93 -6.89
CA ASN A 43 2.98 8.90 -7.31
C ASN A 43 1.99 8.34 -8.34
N GLU A 44 2.35 7.30 -9.11
CA GLU A 44 1.45 6.69 -10.10
C GLU A 44 0.37 5.89 -9.38
N ILE A 45 0.77 5.00 -8.47
CA ILE A 45 -0.17 4.22 -7.66
C ILE A 45 -0.96 5.14 -6.72
N ALA A 46 -0.35 6.21 -6.18
CA ALA A 46 -1.08 7.23 -5.40
C ALA A 46 -2.14 7.96 -6.25
N GLY A 47 -1.89 8.17 -7.55
CA GLY A 47 -2.86 8.69 -8.50
C GLY A 47 -4.07 7.79 -8.67
N LEU A 48 -3.85 6.49 -8.88
CA LEU A 48 -4.90 5.48 -8.94
C LEU A 48 -5.69 5.42 -7.62
N ALA A 49 -4.99 5.39 -6.49
CA ALA A 49 -5.57 5.33 -5.16
C ALA A 49 -6.59 6.45 -4.92
N ARG A 50 -6.28 7.68 -5.34
CA ARG A 50 -7.22 8.82 -5.25
C ARG A 50 -8.52 8.58 -6.00
N GLY A 51 -8.47 7.98 -7.19
CA GLY A 51 -9.65 7.61 -7.96
C GLY A 51 -10.46 6.49 -7.29
N LEU A 52 -9.80 5.60 -6.57
CA LEU A 52 -10.43 4.46 -5.90
C LEU A 52 -11.02 4.80 -4.53
N THR A 53 -10.51 5.82 -3.84
CA THR A 53 -10.86 6.18 -2.45
C THR A 53 -12.37 6.20 -2.14
N ARG A 54 -13.22 6.62 -3.08
CA ARG A 54 -14.69 6.66 -2.91
C ARG A 54 -15.46 5.72 -3.82
N SER A 55 -14.76 4.84 -4.54
CA SER A 55 -15.36 3.87 -5.46
C SER A 55 -16.07 2.76 -4.69
N GLU A 56 -17.08 2.14 -5.30
CA GLU A 56 -17.72 0.95 -4.73
C GLU A 56 -16.73 -0.22 -4.60
N VAL A 57 -15.79 -0.36 -5.54
CA VAL A 57 -14.73 -1.37 -5.52
C VAL A 57 -13.91 -1.30 -4.23
N SER A 58 -13.60 -0.08 -3.77
CA SER A 58 -12.82 0.13 -2.54
C SER A 58 -13.53 -0.27 -1.24
N ARG A 59 -14.82 -0.57 -1.32
CA ARG A 59 -15.65 -1.05 -0.21
C ARG A 59 -15.93 -2.54 -0.32
N SER A 60 -15.47 -3.21 -1.36
CA SER A 60 -15.70 -4.63 -1.57
C SER A 60 -15.10 -5.48 -0.44
N PRO A 61 -15.81 -6.49 0.08
CA PRO A 61 -15.26 -7.43 1.06
C PRO A 61 -14.10 -8.26 0.50
N ALA A 62 -13.91 -8.32 -0.82
CA ALA A 62 -12.77 -9.00 -1.44
C ALA A 62 -11.43 -8.26 -1.26
N VAL A 63 -11.45 -6.96 -0.96
CA VAL A 63 -10.24 -6.16 -0.71
C VAL A 63 -9.44 -6.71 0.48
N PRO A 64 -10.03 -6.86 1.68
CA PRO A 64 -9.28 -7.44 2.78
C PRO A 64 -8.83 -8.87 2.49
N ASP A 65 -9.57 -9.69 1.73
CA ASP A 65 -9.18 -11.08 1.45
C ASP A 65 -7.84 -11.18 0.69
N ALA A 66 -7.56 -10.24 -0.19
CA ALA A 66 -6.33 -10.17 -1.00
C ALA A 66 -5.08 -9.66 -0.25
N LEU A 67 -5.19 -9.26 1.02
CA LEU A 67 -4.09 -8.64 1.77
C LEU A 67 -3.39 -9.64 2.72
N PRO A 68 -2.15 -9.37 3.16
CA PRO A 68 -1.56 -10.07 4.30
C PRO A 68 -2.23 -9.67 5.63
N PRO A 69 -2.09 -10.46 6.71
CA PRO A 69 -2.70 -10.17 8.02
C PRO A 69 -2.15 -8.91 8.70
N LEU A 70 -0.87 -8.60 8.46
CA LEU A 70 -0.18 -7.40 8.94
C LEU A 70 0.78 -6.92 7.87
N PHE A 71 0.77 -5.63 7.55
CA PHE A 71 1.74 -5.02 6.64
C PHE A 71 1.96 -3.54 6.93
N TRP A 72 3.03 -3.01 6.36
CA TRP A 72 3.34 -1.59 6.31
C TRP A 72 3.06 -1.03 4.92
N LEU A 73 2.47 0.15 4.90
CA LEU A 73 2.17 0.91 3.69
C LEU A 73 2.56 2.35 3.90
N GLU A 74 3.38 2.92 3.01
CA GLU A 74 3.67 4.36 3.02
C GLU A 74 3.58 4.95 1.62
N ALA A 75 3.19 6.22 1.55
CA ALA A 75 3.03 6.98 0.32
C ALA A 75 3.49 8.42 0.54
N GLN A 76 3.97 9.06 -0.52
CA GLN A 76 4.17 10.50 -0.52
C GLN A 76 2.82 11.22 -0.72
N ARG A 77 2.60 12.29 0.04
CA ARG A 77 1.43 13.17 -0.09
C ARG A 77 1.89 14.60 -0.35
N ASP A 78 1.42 15.14 -1.47
CA ASP A 78 1.70 16.50 -1.93
C ASP A 78 0.43 17.37 -1.78
N ASP A 79 -0.23 17.29 -0.62
CA ASP A 79 -1.49 17.98 -0.35
C ASP A 79 -1.34 19.46 0.03
N GLN A 80 -0.12 19.97 0.19
CA GLN A 80 0.14 21.39 0.42
C GLN A 80 1.27 21.95 -0.45
N PRO A 81 1.08 23.14 -1.06
CA PRO A 81 2.16 23.85 -1.74
C PRO A 81 3.28 24.18 -0.75
N GLY A 82 4.46 23.56 -0.91
CA GLY A 82 5.69 23.95 -0.22
C GLY A 82 6.17 23.05 0.92
N ALA A 83 5.44 21.98 1.29
CA ALA A 83 5.94 20.99 2.24
C ALA A 83 5.37 19.59 1.93
N GLY A 84 6.11 18.81 1.14
CA GLY A 84 5.78 17.40 0.94
C GLY A 84 5.89 16.64 2.26
N ARG A 85 4.98 15.68 2.45
CA ARG A 85 5.02 14.76 3.60
C ARG A 85 4.97 13.32 3.12
N ILE A 86 5.59 12.43 3.87
CA ILE A 86 5.41 10.98 3.71
C ILE A 86 4.45 10.55 4.81
N VAL A 87 3.39 9.87 4.42
CA VAL A 87 2.40 9.28 5.32
C VAL A 87 2.51 7.78 5.25
N GLY A 88 2.32 7.09 6.36
CA GLY A 88 2.39 5.65 6.42
C GLY A 88 1.50 5.05 7.50
N TRP A 89 1.13 3.80 7.29
CA TRP A 89 0.22 3.08 8.14
C TRP A 89 0.74 1.68 8.41
N VAL A 90 0.64 1.27 9.68
CA VAL A 90 0.55 -0.14 10.02
C VAL A 90 -0.89 -0.58 9.76
N VAL A 91 -1.07 -1.56 8.89
CA VAL A 91 -2.38 -2.10 8.53
C VAL A 91 -2.50 -3.52 9.06
N GLU A 92 -3.52 -3.78 9.87
CA GLU A 92 -3.76 -5.07 10.52
C GLU A 92 -5.19 -5.56 10.26
N LYS A 93 -5.34 -6.78 9.75
CA LYS A 93 -6.66 -7.40 9.54
C LYS A 93 -7.34 -7.67 10.88
N LYS A 94 -8.60 -7.28 11.00
CA LYS A 94 -9.44 -7.63 12.15
C LYS A 94 -10.22 -8.91 11.91
N GLN A 95 -10.38 -9.71 12.96
CA GLN A 95 -11.18 -10.94 12.93
C GLN A 95 -12.66 -10.68 12.64
N GLN A 96 -13.17 -9.49 13.02
CA GLN A 96 -14.58 -9.10 12.87
C GLN A 96 -14.89 -8.46 11.50
N GLY A 97 -13.98 -8.59 10.52
CA GLY A 97 -14.04 -7.86 9.27
C GLY A 97 -13.45 -6.45 9.41
N GLY A 98 -12.75 -5.98 8.38
CA GLY A 98 -12.12 -4.67 8.38
C GLY A 98 -10.61 -4.66 8.63
N LEU A 99 -10.04 -3.46 8.50
CA LEU A 99 -8.61 -3.20 8.68
C LEU A 99 -8.42 -2.13 9.76
N ALA A 100 -7.62 -2.43 10.78
CA ALA A 100 -7.10 -1.40 11.67
C ALA A 100 -5.92 -0.70 11.02
N LEU A 101 -5.87 0.62 11.14
CA LEU A 101 -4.75 1.44 10.75
C LEU A 101 -4.20 2.17 11.96
N LYS A 102 -2.87 2.16 12.08
CA LYS A 102 -2.13 3.09 12.93
C LYS A 102 -1.29 3.98 12.03
N GLY A 103 -1.65 5.26 11.96
CA GLY A 103 -1.06 6.24 11.07
C GLY A 103 0.18 6.91 11.64
N PHE A 104 1.10 7.27 10.75
CA PHE A 104 2.34 7.96 11.01
C PHE A 104 2.64 8.92 9.85
N SER A 105 3.39 9.98 10.12
CA SER A 105 3.90 10.86 9.07
C SER A 105 5.31 11.35 9.36
N ILE A 106 5.97 11.88 8.33
CA ILE A 106 7.21 12.63 8.45
C ILE A 106 7.23 13.71 7.37
N ALA A 107 7.61 14.93 7.76
CA ALA A 107 7.83 16.02 6.82
C ALA A 107 9.10 15.75 5.98
N ILE A 108 9.08 16.07 4.69
CA ILE A 108 10.26 15.94 3.81
C ILE A 108 11.19 17.14 4.04
N ARG A 109 11.88 17.15 5.18
CA ARG A 109 12.89 18.15 5.53
C ARG A 109 14.02 17.53 6.36
N PRO A 110 15.22 18.14 6.37
CA PRO A 110 16.27 17.73 7.28
C PRO A 110 15.75 17.71 8.73
N GLU A 111 16.19 16.70 9.50
CA GLU A 111 15.90 16.57 10.94
C GLU A 111 14.43 16.31 11.32
N ALA A 112 13.53 16.09 10.36
CA ALA A 112 12.18 15.68 10.68
C ALA A 112 12.17 14.33 11.43
N ALA A 113 11.40 14.27 12.52
CA ALA A 113 11.13 13.03 13.24
C ALA A 113 9.76 12.48 12.79
N PRO A 114 9.58 11.15 12.78
CA PRO A 114 8.27 10.56 12.59
C PRO A 114 7.28 10.97 13.69
N GLU A 115 6.05 11.28 13.30
CA GLU A 115 4.96 11.67 14.19
C GLU A 115 3.79 10.68 14.07
N PRO A 116 3.08 10.35 15.17
CA PRO A 116 1.88 9.51 15.12
C PRO A 116 0.66 10.35 14.70
N GLU A 117 -0.14 9.84 13.77
CA GLU A 117 -1.35 10.53 13.25
C GLU A 117 -2.64 10.03 13.92
N GLY A 118 -2.60 8.86 14.57
CA GLY A 118 -3.75 8.28 15.28
C GLY A 118 -4.08 6.86 14.84
N MET A 119 -5.28 6.41 15.21
CA MET A 119 -5.80 5.09 14.86
C MET A 119 -7.16 5.23 14.17
N ALA A 120 -7.36 4.42 13.13
CA ALA A 120 -8.61 4.33 12.40
C ALA A 120 -8.96 2.85 12.17
N THR A 121 -10.22 2.59 11.85
CA THR A 121 -10.68 1.28 11.36
C THR A 121 -11.42 1.50 10.05
N ILE A 122 -11.00 0.80 9.00
CA ILE A 122 -11.65 0.80 7.69
C ILE A 122 -12.60 -0.42 7.64
N PRO A 123 -13.93 -0.20 7.71
CA PRO A 123 -14.91 -1.26 7.49
C PRO A 123 -15.00 -1.61 5.99
N PHE A 124 -15.40 -2.84 5.67
CA PHE A 124 -15.68 -3.28 4.29
C PHE A 124 -17.08 -3.91 4.22
N GLY A 125 -17.66 -3.94 3.02
CA GLY A 125 -19.02 -4.42 2.80
C GLY A 125 -20.09 -3.44 3.29
N VAL A 126 -21.16 -3.98 3.85
CA VAL A 126 -22.38 -3.24 4.24
C VAL A 126 -22.12 -2.19 5.33
N ASP A 127 -21.04 -2.37 6.10
CA ASP A 127 -20.67 -1.47 7.19
C ASP A 127 -19.78 -0.30 6.75
N ALA A 128 -19.48 -0.16 5.46
CA ALA A 128 -18.73 0.98 4.93
C ALA A 128 -19.49 2.30 5.12
N ARG A 129 -18.98 3.19 5.97
CA ARG A 129 -19.57 4.50 6.31
C ARG A 129 -18.73 5.66 5.76
N GLU A 130 -19.16 6.89 6.03
CA GLU A 130 -18.34 8.08 5.80
C GLU A 130 -17.08 8.05 6.68
N GLU A 131 -15.96 8.43 6.08
CA GLU A 131 -14.62 8.39 6.66
C GLU A 131 -13.99 9.78 6.57
N ASP A 132 -13.05 10.08 7.47
CA ASP A 132 -12.18 11.25 7.31
C ASP A 132 -11.31 11.11 6.06
N GLU A 133 -10.76 12.23 5.59
CA GLU A 133 -10.00 12.29 4.33
C GLU A 133 -8.77 11.35 4.33
N ASP A 134 -8.10 11.20 5.47
CA ASP A 134 -6.87 10.42 5.59
C ASP A 134 -7.18 8.92 5.56
N THR A 135 -8.25 8.51 6.23
CA THR A 135 -8.78 7.13 6.19
C THR A 135 -9.27 6.79 4.76
N CYS A 136 -9.94 7.73 4.10
CA CYS A 136 -10.34 7.62 2.69
C CYS A 136 -9.11 7.42 1.77
N PHE A 137 -8.06 8.22 1.95
CA PHE A 137 -6.83 8.09 1.18
C PHE A 137 -6.17 6.73 1.41
N ALA A 138 -6.07 6.29 2.66
CA ALA A 138 -5.54 4.96 3.00
C ALA A 138 -6.39 3.83 2.38
N ARG A 139 -7.72 3.92 2.39
CA ARG A 139 -8.61 2.97 1.68
C ARG A 139 -8.28 2.89 0.20
N GLY A 140 -8.11 4.04 -0.45
CA GLY A 140 -7.74 4.11 -1.87
C GLY A 140 -6.42 3.39 -2.15
N LEU A 141 -5.41 3.62 -1.32
CA LEU A 141 -4.10 2.97 -1.45
C LEU A 141 -4.21 1.45 -1.23
N ILE A 142 -4.90 1.02 -0.17
CA ILE A 142 -5.13 -0.38 0.16
C ILE A 142 -5.84 -1.09 -1.00
N THR A 143 -6.83 -0.44 -1.60
CA THR A 143 -7.53 -0.99 -2.77
C THR A 143 -6.60 -1.08 -3.97
N ALA A 144 -5.83 -0.03 -4.25
CA ALA A 144 -4.90 -0.01 -5.38
C ALA A 144 -3.88 -1.15 -5.31
N ILE A 145 -3.34 -1.45 -4.12
CA ILE A 145 -2.37 -2.54 -3.94
C ILE A 145 -3.01 -3.93 -3.90
N SER A 146 -4.31 -4.04 -3.60
CA SER A 146 -5.03 -5.32 -3.57
C SER A 146 -5.56 -5.74 -4.94
N LEU A 147 -5.83 -4.77 -5.82
CA LEU A 147 -6.37 -5.03 -7.17
C LEU A 147 -5.63 -6.11 -7.96
N PRO A 148 -4.28 -6.15 -8.00
CA PRO A 148 -3.54 -7.20 -8.72
C PRO A 148 -3.95 -8.61 -8.33
N GLU A 149 -3.98 -8.87 -7.02
CA GLU A 149 -4.31 -10.18 -6.44
C GLU A 149 -5.79 -10.49 -6.63
N MET A 150 -6.67 -9.50 -6.41
CA MET A 150 -8.12 -9.66 -6.64
C MET A 150 -8.42 -10.05 -8.08
N LEU A 151 -7.80 -9.39 -9.06
CA LEU A 151 -7.99 -9.69 -10.49
C LEU A 151 -7.43 -11.08 -10.84
N SER A 152 -6.26 -11.44 -10.31
CA SER A 152 -5.67 -12.78 -10.49
C SER A 152 -6.61 -13.89 -9.99
N GLN A 153 -7.28 -13.69 -8.85
CA GLN A 153 -8.24 -14.64 -8.29
C GLN A 153 -9.53 -14.77 -9.12
N MET A 154 -9.87 -13.75 -9.91
CA MET A 154 -11.04 -13.76 -10.80
C MET A 154 -10.77 -14.45 -12.15
N GLY A 155 -9.55 -14.94 -12.40
CA GLY A 155 -9.17 -15.53 -13.68
C GLY A 155 -9.05 -14.50 -14.81
N GLU A 156 -9.16 -13.21 -14.50
CA GLU A 156 -8.78 -12.14 -15.40
C GLU A 156 -7.25 -12.03 -15.36
N GLY A 157 -6.62 -12.13 -16.52
CA GLY A 157 -5.17 -11.96 -16.65
C GLY A 157 -4.76 -10.56 -16.25
N SER A 158 -4.50 -10.35 -14.95
CA SER A 158 -4.02 -9.10 -14.42
C SER A 158 -2.56 -8.91 -14.82
N PRO A 159 -2.17 -7.79 -15.45
CA PRO A 159 -0.79 -7.53 -15.82
C PRO A 159 0.09 -7.17 -14.61
N VAL A 160 -0.46 -7.16 -13.39
CA VAL A 160 0.29 -6.82 -12.19
C VAL A 160 0.62 -8.09 -11.40
N VAL A 161 1.89 -8.45 -11.41
CA VAL A 161 2.43 -9.58 -10.66
C VAL A 161 3.01 -9.08 -9.35
N LEU A 162 2.45 -9.54 -8.22
CA LEU A 162 3.05 -9.36 -6.91
C LEU A 162 4.22 -10.34 -6.78
N LEU A 163 5.44 -9.83 -6.92
CA LEU A 163 6.64 -10.65 -6.71
C LEU A 163 7.12 -10.56 -5.26
N PRO A 164 7.71 -11.64 -4.73
CA PRO A 164 8.44 -11.58 -3.47
C PRO A 164 9.54 -10.53 -3.57
N ALA A 165 9.96 -9.99 -2.42
CA ALA A 165 11.03 -8.99 -2.39
C ALA A 165 12.37 -9.49 -3.01
N ASP A 166 12.53 -10.80 -3.23
CA ASP A 166 13.68 -11.42 -3.90
C ASP A 166 13.22 -12.49 -4.90
N PRO A 167 12.81 -12.11 -6.12
CA PRO A 167 12.39 -13.06 -7.14
C PRO A 167 13.62 -13.76 -7.73
N SER A 168 13.51 -15.08 -7.91
CA SER A 168 14.50 -15.92 -8.61
C SER A 168 14.71 -15.46 -10.07
N GLU A 169 15.81 -15.91 -10.70
CA GLU A 169 16.09 -15.60 -12.10
C GLU A 169 14.97 -16.09 -13.06
N ALA A 170 14.29 -17.18 -12.69
CA ALA A 170 13.13 -17.69 -13.43
C ALA A 170 11.93 -16.72 -13.34
N GLU A 171 11.66 -16.17 -12.16
CA GLU A 171 10.60 -15.18 -11.92
C GLU A 171 10.92 -13.81 -12.56
N THR A 172 12.21 -13.46 -12.64
CA THR A 172 12.69 -12.28 -13.37
C THR A 172 12.48 -12.43 -14.89
N GLY A 173 12.54 -13.65 -15.42
CA GLY A 173 12.21 -13.97 -16.81
C GLY A 173 10.73 -13.70 -17.14
N ILE A 174 9.83 -13.93 -16.20
CA ILE A 174 8.38 -13.69 -16.33
C ILE A 174 8.09 -12.18 -16.50
N LEU A 175 8.82 -11.31 -15.78
CA LEU A 175 8.72 -9.85 -15.90
C LEU A 175 9.04 -9.30 -17.30
N ARG A 176 9.96 -9.95 -18.03
CA ARG A 176 10.29 -9.54 -19.40
C ARG A 176 9.22 -9.98 -20.41
N GLY A 177 8.53 -11.10 -20.15
CA GLY A 177 7.44 -11.61 -20.98
C GLY A 177 6.12 -10.83 -20.85
N LEU A 178 5.85 -10.26 -19.66
CA LEU A 178 4.62 -9.49 -19.39
C LEU A 178 4.62 -8.08 -19.98
N ARG A 179 5.77 -7.56 -20.43
CA ARG A 179 5.89 -6.18 -20.92
C ARG A 179 5.25 -5.94 -22.29
N LEU A 180 4.77 -6.97 -22.99
CA LEU A 180 4.12 -6.88 -24.30
C LEU A 180 3.13 -8.05 -24.50
N SER A 181 1.89 -7.90 -24.04
CA SER A 181 0.74 -8.71 -24.51
C SER A 181 -0.58 -8.02 -24.14
N VAL A 182 -0.81 -6.82 -24.65
CA VAL A 182 -2.18 -6.37 -24.92
C VAL A 182 -2.62 -7.12 -26.16
N ALA A 183 -3.24 -8.29 -25.99
CA ALA A 183 -3.95 -8.94 -27.07
C ALA A 183 -5.30 -8.23 -27.22
N THR A 184 -5.36 -7.22 -28.09
CA THR A 184 -6.66 -6.81 -28.67
C THR A 184 -7.19 -8.01 -29.43
N SER A 185 -8.29 -8.59 -28.95
CA SER A 185 -9.02 -9.62 -29.68
C SER A 185 -9.36 -9.10 -31.08
N PRO A 186 -9.08 -9.86 -32.16
CA PRO A 186 -9.41 -9.46 -33.54
C PRO A 186 -10.90 -9.17 -33.76
N ASP A 187 -11.78 -9.67 -32.88
CA ASP A 187 -13.24 -9.51 -32.97
C ASP A 187 -13.75 -8.17 -32.41
N SER A 188 -12.86 -7.25 -32.03
CA SER A 188 -13.24 -5.97 -31.38
C SER A 188 -13.32 -4.78 -32.35
N VAL A 189 -13.24 -5.00 -33.66
CA VAL A 189 -13.38 -3.91 -34.65
C VAL A 189 -14.85 -3.77 -35.04
N PRO A 190 -15.52 -2.63 -34.81
CA PRO A 190 -16.86 -2.41 -35.34
C PRO A 190 -16.79 -2.26 -36.87
N ASN A 191 -17.71 -2.92 -37.58
CA ASN A 191 -17.93 -2.70 -39.02
C ASN A 191 -18.41 -1.27 -39.31
#